data_AF-A0A3M0NNJ8-F1
#
_entry.id   AF-A0A3M0NNJ8-F1
#
_cell.length_a   1.000
_cell.length_b   1.000
_cell.length_c   1.000
_cell.angle_alpha   90.00
_cell.angle_beta   90.00
_cell.angle_gamma   90.00
#
_symmetry.space_group_name_H-M   'P 1'
#
loop_
_entity.id
_entity.type
_entity.pdbx_description
1 polymer ?
#
loop_
_entity_poly.entity_id
_entity_poly.type
_entity_poly.pdbx_seq_one_letter_code
_entity_poly.pdbx_strand_id
1 'polypeptide(L)'
;MKLPNLVKKTGIGIAAMALGLVVTVQTNLTVAAAAETPTVVPISATDLLSDAGLWTGTDGGCTWKYDIISRTLRISGPQKSSQLSSTPFLEQFNWSGNIEHIVFETPVKMAPNSAEKFAGLEHLEDITGLDKVDTSQVTNMSLLFVNDKALTKADVSHFDTSQVTSMERMFDNTALTEVDLSSFNTSKVTNMSGMFRNSLMKHLNLKSFDTSQVTDMGEMFADSEVIELDLANFDTSNVTNMAGMFAEVKVPELNLKHFNTSKVKNMSRMFFSTENLSSLDLSSFDISQVTDMERMFSGSAINHLDLANWNTKNVTSMKSMFQGCSDLTKLDLSGFNTGNVTDMSGMFAKFAHLDQLNFSHFDTSKVKDMEKMFAHNPTVASLDLSSFDTSSVTNMISLFSGDSSLAELNLTGWNTKNVRWMNSMFNGASSLKDIDLRHFNTTNVTDMLRMFKGAKSLEQLDLHTWDTRQVTRASQMFMDCDNLVFVDLRGWRLPKMYDSTEMFANDQKLAGVDLSHFNIHNSQILKNAGNSKGFVVKLGHYRIRKSSGVGQGFKHIQAVGKGTITKPKGKKYTVKQLLKLYNHSAKKSPKETYVMYNGKKPQLPEGFKLK
;
A
#
# COMPACT_ATOMS: atom_id res chain seq x y z
N MET A 1 30.00 -17.68 4.59
CA MET A 1 31.32 -17.84 3.92
C MET A 1 31.22 -19.05 2.99
N LYS A 2 31.27 -18.81 1.67
CA LYS A 2 31.43 -19.76 0.54
C LYS A 2 30.44 -20.94 0.37
N LEU A 3 29.44 -20.73 -0.50
CA LEU A 3 29.01 -21.72 -1.49
C LEU A 3 30.02 -21.80 -2.65
N PRO A 4 30.05 -22.92 -3.40
CA PRO A 4 30.36 -22.90 -4.82
C PRO A 4 29.17 -23.36 -5.70
N ASN A 5 28.90 -22.54 -6.73
CA ASN A 5 28.34 -22.94 -8.03
C ASN A 5 29.16 -24.12 -8.60
N LEU A 6 28.70 -24.99 -9.51
CA LEU A 6 28.16 -24.74 -10.84
C LEU A 6 28.08 -26.11 -11.54
N VAL A 7 26.97 -26.53 -12.15
CA VAL A 7 26.99 -27.22 -13.46
C VAL A 7 25.70 -26.91 -14.20
N LYS A 8 25.87 -26.43 -15.43
CA LYS A 8 24.85 -26.10 -16.44
C LYS A 8 24.42 -27.33 -17.24
N LYS A 9 23.17 -27.27 -17.71
CA LYS A 9 22.64 -27.72 -19.02
C LYS A 9 22.85 -29.19 -19.42
N THR A 10 21.74 -29.91 -19.53
CA THR A 10 21.20 -30.41 -20.82
C THR A 10 19.69 -30.58 -20.69
N GLY A 11 18.95 -30.09 -21.68
CA GLY A 11 17.55 -30.45 -21.89
C GLY A 11 17.46 -31.57 -22.93
N ILE A 12 16.50 -32.48 -22.72
CA ILE A 12 15.77 -33.41 -23.61
C ILE A 12 14.75 -34.02 -22.63
N GLY A 13 13.44 -33.86 -22.77
CA GLY A 13 12.63 -34.41 -23.86
C GLY A 13 11.85 -35.60 -23.29
N ILE A 14 10.53 -35.43 -23.24
CA ILE A 14 9.46 -36.30 -22.71
C ILE A 14 9.58 -37.78 -23.12
N ALA A 15 9.38 -38.72 -22.18
CA ALA A 15 8.42 -39.85 -22.24
C ALA A 15 8.87 -41.13 -21.48
N ALA A 16 7.96 -41.57 -20.59
CA ALA A 16 7.59 -42.96 -20.26
C ALA A 16 8.44 -43.86 -19.32
N MET A 17 7.74 -44.26 -18.25
CA MET A 17 7.68 -45.57 -17.57
C MET A 17 8.76 -46.02 -16.58
N ALA A 18 8.38 -45.90 -15.30
CA ALA A 18 8.26 -46.95 -14.28
C ALA A 18 9.32 -48.07 -14.21
N LEU A 19 10.04 -48.10 -13.09
CA LEU A 19 10.36 -49.32 -12.35
C LEU A 19 10.56 -48.96 -10.87
N GLY A 20 9.73 -49.57 -10.02
CA GLY A 20 9.75 -49.36 -8.58
C GLY A 20 11.02 -49.91 -7.94
N LEU A 21 11.51 -49.20 -6.94
CA LEU A 21 12.31 -49.79 -5.87
C LEU A 21 11.73 -49.29 -4.53
N VAL A 22 11.18 -50.23 -3.78
CA VAL A 22 10.72 -50.05 -2.41
C VAL A 22 11.94 -49.87 -1.51
N VAL A 23 12.00 -48.77 -0.76
CA VAL A 23 12.80 -48.67 0.47
C VAL A 23 11.84 -48.25 1.58
N THR A 24 11.54 -49.19 2.47
CA THR A 24 10.78 -48.99 3.70
C THR A 24 11.56 -48.13 4.69
N VAL A 25 10.94 -47.07 5.21
CA VAL A 25 11.27 -46.51 6.53
C VAL A 25 9.95 -46.23 7.26
N GLN A 26 9.72 -47.00 8.33
CA GLN A 26 8.64 -46.81 9.29
C GLN A 26 9.00 -45.67 10.24
N THR A 27 8.09 -44.71 10.40
CA THR A 27 7.94 -43.96 11.66
C THR A 27 6.47 -43.73 11.95
N ASN A 28 6.01 -44.30 13.07
CA ASN A 28 4.65 -44.18 13.59
C ASN A 28 4.35 -42.73 14.02
N LEU A 29 3.23 -42.18 13.54
CA LEU A 29 2.47 -41.09 14.15
C LEU A 29 0.99 -41.31 13.82
N THR A 30 0.17 -41.47 14.85
CA THR A 30 -1.26 -41.78 14.77
C THR A 30 -2.05 -40.52 14.39
N VAL A 31 -2.62 -40.50 13.18
CA VAL A 31 -3.74 -39.62 12.77
C VAL A 31 -4.73 -40.50 12.01
N ALA A 32 -6.01 -40.36 12.32
CA ALA A 32 -7.08 -41.18 11.76
C ALA A 32 -7.35 -40.83 10.28
N ALA A 33 -7.32 -41.88 9.44
CA ALA A 33 -7.90 -42.02 8.09
C ALA A 33 -7.53 -40.95 7.03
N ALA A 34 -6.27 -40.95 6.58
CA ALA A 34 -5.92 -40.60 5.21
C ALA A 34 -6.05 -41.88 4.34
N ALA A 35 -6.65 -41.79 3.15
CA ALA A 35 -6.73 -42.92 2.23
C ALA A 35 -5.33 -43.24 1.68
N GLU A 36 -4.63 -44.15 2.36
CA GLU A 36 -3.46 -44.84 1.80
C GLU A 36 -3.92 -45.83 0.72
N THR A 37 -3.13 -45.96 -0.33
CA THR A 37 -3.30 -46.94 -1.41
C THR A 37 -3.54 -48.36 -0.88
N PRO A 38 -4.69 -49.04 -1.17
CA PRO A 38 -4.90 -50.42 -0.74
C PRO A 38 -4.32 -51.44 -1.72
N THR A 39 -3.80 -52.51 -1.13
CA THR A 39 -3.18 -53.72 -1.70
C THR A 39 -3.90 -54.35 -2.89
N VAL A 40 -3.11 -54.66 -3.93
CA VAL A 40 -3.50 -55.46 -5.09
C VAL A 40 -3.91 -56.87 -4.67
N VAL A 41 -5.19 -57.21 -4.84
CA VAL A 41 -5.66 -58.60 -4.92
C VAL A 41 -5.43 -59.06 -6.36
N PRO A 42 -4.78 -60.22 -6.61
CA PRO A 42 -4.54 -60.67 -7.97
C PRO A 42 -5.84 -61.20 -8.59
N ILE A 43 -6.36 -60.49 -9.60
CA ILE A 43 -7.47 -60.92 -10.47
C ILE A 43 -6.89 -61.17 -11.86
N SER A 44 -7.33 -62.25 -12.52
CA SER A 44 -6.73 -62.80 -13.74
C SER A 44 -6.86 -61.91 -14.97
N ALA A 45 -5.89 -62.05 -15.89
CA ALA A 45 -5.55 -61.17 -17.00
C ALA A 45 -6.51 -61.14 -18.21
N THR A 46 -7.81 -60.94 -17.98
CA THR A 46 -8.79 -60.62 -19.04
C THR A 46 -9.51 -59.27 -18.87
N ASP A 47 -9.27 -58.54 -17.77
CA ASP A 47 -9.86 -57.21 -17.51
C ASP A 47 -8.85 -56.03 -17.63
N LEU A 48 -7.65 -56.27 -18.16
CA LEU A 48 -6.49 -55.36 -18.01
C LEU A 48 -6.42 -54.14 -18.95
N LEU A 49 -7.50 -53.75 -19.63
CA LEU A 49 -7.52 -52.54 -20.47
C LEU A 49 -8.64 -51.53 -20.13
N SER A 50 -9.53 -51.82 -19.17
CA SER A 50 -10.65 -50.92 -18.85
C SER A 50 -10.48 -50.07 -17.59
N ASP A 51 -9.54 -50.38 -16.69
CA ASP A 51 -9.44 -49.71 -15.37
C ASP A 51 -8.11 -48.95 -15.12
N ALA A 52 -7.23 -48.83 -16.11
CA ALA A 52 -5.98 -48.09 -15.97
C ALA A 52 -6.26 -46.58 -15.86
N GLY A 53 -6.20 -46.04 -14.63
CA GLY A 53 -6.44 -44.62 -14.36
C GLY A 53 -7.76 -44.31 -13.64
N LEU A 54 -8.48 -45.34 -13.19
CA LEU A 54 -9.66 -45.21 -12.34
C LEU A 54 -9.28 -45.42 -10.86
N TRP A 55 -9.40 -44.37 -10.05
CA TRP A 55 -9.25 -44.44 -8.59
C TRP A 55 -10.60 -44.43 -7.92
N THR A 56 -10.74 -45.11 -6.79
CA THR A 56 -12.00 -45.14 -6.03
C THR A 56 -11.73 -45.01 -4.54
N GLY A 57 -12.74 -44.58 -3.80
CA GLY A 57 -12.66 -44.50 -2.35
C GLY A 57 -13.97 -44.02 -1.73
N THR A 58 -13.88 -43.55 -0.49
CA THR A 58 -15.02 -42.99 0.25
C THR A 58 -14.73 -41.58 0.74
N ASP A 59 -15.79 -40.81 0.90
CA ASP A 59 -15.79 -39.52 1.60
C ASP A 59 -17.04 -39.47 2.49
N GLY A 60 -16.83 -39.55 3.81
CA GLY A 60 -17.91 -39.80 4.75
C GLY A 60 -18.64 -41.11 4.43
N GLY A 61 -19.96 -41.04 4.29
CA GLY A 61 -20.82 -42.16 3.89
C GLY A 61 -21.02 -42.31 2.38
N CYS A 62 -20.34 -41.49 1.56
CA CYS A 62 -20.39 -41.53 0.10
C CYS A 62 -19.20 -42.30 -0.48
N THR A 63 -19.38 -42.85 -1.68
CA THR A 63 -18.30 -43.40 -2.49
C THR A 63 -17.95 -42.43 -3.61
N TRP A 64 -16.70 -42.44 -4.06
CA TRP A 64 -16.25 -41.67 -5.21
C TRP A 64 -15.42 -42.53 -6.16
N LYS A 65 -15.42 -42.15 -7.43
CA LYS A 65 -14.56 -42.67 -8.49
C LYS A 65 -13.95 -41.51 -9.25
N TYR A 66 -12.66 -41.54 -9.48
CA TYR A 66 -11.96 -40.54 -10.27
C TYR A 66 -11.33 -41.19 -11.49
N ASP A 67 -11.63 -40.66 -12.67
CA ASP A 67 -11.05 -41.07 -13.94
C ASP A 67 -10.01 -40.03 -14.37
N ILE A 68 -8.73 -40.42 -14.42
CA ILE A 68 -7.63 -39.54 -14.81
C ILE A 68 -7.66 -39.16 -16.30
N ILE A 69 -8.28 -39.97 -17.16
CA ILE A 69 -8.34 -39.72 -18.61
C ILE A 69 -9.37 -38.64 -18.89
N SER A 70 -10.57 -38.77 -18.31
CA SER A 70 -11.63 -37.76 -18.42
C SER A 70 -11.57 -36.68 -17.34
N ARG A 71 -10.60 -36.72 -16.44
CA ARG A 71 -10.41 -35.78 -15.32
C ARG A 71 -11.68 -35.56 -14.48
N THR A 72 -12.51 -36.60 -14.38
CA THR A 72 -13.85 -36.53 -13.81
C THR A 72 -13.91 -37.23 -12.45
N LEU A 73 -14.35 -36.51 -11.42
CA LEU A 73 -14.69 -37.04 -10.10
C LEU A 73 -16.20 -37.34 -10.04
N ARG A 74 -16.54 -38.63 -9.97
CA ARG A 74 -17.90 -39.14 -9.80
C ARG A 74 -18.17 -39.46 -8.34
N ILE A 75 -19.30 -38.99 -7.82
CA ILE A 75 -19.69 -39.17 -6.42
C ILE A 75 -21.06 -39.87 -6.37
N SER A 76 -21.17 -40.87 -5.51
CA SER A 76 -22.39 -41.64 -5.28
C SER A 76 -22.67 -41.81 -3.78
N GLY A 77 -23.92 -41.61 -3.40
CA GLY A 77 -24.46 -42.07 -2.12
C GLY A 77 -24.95 -43.52 -2.24
N PRO A 78 -24.28 -44.53 -1.65
CA PRO A 78 -24.75 -45.91 -1.66
C PRO A 78 -26.05 -46.11 -0.87
N GLN A 79 -26.39 -45.19 0.02
CA GLN A 79 -27.63 -45.18 0.80
C GLN A 79 -28.29 -43.80 0.72
N LYS A 80 -29.61 -43.73 0.90
CA LYS A 80 -30.35 -42.45 0.89
C LYS A 80 -29.87 -41.47 1.98
N SER A 81 -29.27 -41.97 3.06
CA SER A 81 -28.69 -41.17 4.15
C SER A 81 -27.19 -40.93 4.01
N SER A 82 -26.56 -41.37 2.92
CA SER A 82 -25.13 -41.14 2.67
C SER A 82 -24.83 -39.64 2.64
N GLN A 83 -23.84 -39.23 3.44
CA GLN A 83 -23.44 -37.85 3.61
C GLN A 83 -21.94 -37.73 3.34
N LEU A 84 -21.54 -36.69 2.61
CA LEU A 84 -20.13 -36.33 2.46
C LEU A 84 -19.53 -35.92 3.80
N SER A 85 -18.21 -36.06 3.96
CA SER A 85 -17.54 -35.44 5.10
C SER A 85 -17.48 -33.92 4.94
N SER A 86 -17.15 -33.22 6.01
CA SER A 86 -16.85 -31.79 5.99
C SER A 86 -15.47 -31.45 5.43
N THR A 87 -14.63 -32.45 5.10
CA THR A 87 -13.27 -32.22 4.61
C THR A 87 -13.31 -31.63 3.19
N PRO A 88 -12.63 -30.50 2.91
CA PRO A 88 -12.49 -29.95 1.57
C PRO A 88 -11.89 -30.95 0.58
N PHE A 89 -12.32 -30.92 -0.68
CA PHE A 89 -11.77 -31.81 -1.71
C PHE A 89 -10.28 -31.58 -1.98
N LEU A 90 -9.81 -30.33 -1.85
CA LEU A 90 -8.40 -29.99 -1.95
C LEU A 90 -7.54 -30.74 -0.92
N GLU A 91 -8.06 -30.93 0.29
CA GLU A 91 -7.38 -31.68 1.37
C GLU A 91 -7.60 -33.19 1.23
N GLN A 92 -8.79 -33.60 0.79
CA GLN A 92 -9.18 -34.99 0.66
C GLN A 92 -8.42 -35.71 -0.47
N PHE A 93 -8.11 -35.00 -1.56
CA PHE A 93 -7.49 -35.56 -2.75
C PHE A 93 -6.18 -34.85 -3.08
N ASN A 94 -5.06 -35.55 -2.98
CA ASN A 94 -3.74 -35.03 -3.37
C ASN A 94 -3.60 -34.76 -4.88
N TRP A 95 -4.54 -35.26 -5.70
CA TRP A 95 -4.65 -35.03 -7.14
C TRP A 95 -5.80 -34.08 -7.51
N SER A 96 -6.43 -33.42 -6.54
CA SER A 96 -7.53 -32.45 -6.72
C SER A 96 -7.27 -31.40 -7.79
N GLY A 97 -6.02 -30.96 -7.93
CA GLY A 97 -5.58 -30.03 -8.99
C GLY A 97 -5.68 -30.58 -10.41
N ASN A 98 -6.11 -31.83 -10.64
CA ASN A 98 -6.38 -32.36 -11.98
C ASN A 98 -7.89 -32.52 -12.26
N ILE A 99 -8.76 -32.23 -11.28
CA ILE A 99 -10.21 -32.38 -11.45
C ILE A 99 -10.70 -31.28 -12.40
N GLU A 100 -11.31 -31.68 -13.51
CA GLU A 100 -12.00 -30.79 -14.44
C GLU A 100 -13.52 -30.90 -14.31
N HIS A 101 -14.04 -32.06 -13.92
CA HIS A 101 -15.49 -32.26 -13.80
C HIS A 101 -15.86 -32.96 -12.49
N ILE A 102 -16.91 -32.49 -11.83
CA ILE A 102 -17.53 -33.21 -10.71
C ILE A 102 -18.94 -33.65 -11.13
N VAL A 103 -19.27 -34.92 -10.87
CA VAL A 103 -20.55 -35.52 -11.23
C VAL A 103 -21.17 -36.21 -10.03
N PHE A 104 -22.32 -35.73 -9.57
CA PHE A 104 -23.14 -36.44 -8.60
C PHE A 104 -24.08 -37.42 -9.31
N GLU A 105 -23.82 -38.72 -9.14
CA GLU A 105 -24.53 -39.79 -9.86
C GLU A 105 -25.82 -40.18 -9.14
N THR A 106 -25.79 -40.26 -7.81
CA THR A 106 -26.94 -40.59 -6.96
C THR A 106 -27.13 -39.55 -5.84
N PRO A 107 -28.30 -39.50 -5.17
CA PRO A 107 -28.53 -38.57 -4.07
C PRO A 107 -27.50 -38.67 -2.96
N VAL A 108 -27.01 -37.51 -2.51
CA VAL A 108 -26.06 -37.38 -1.39
C VAL A 108 -26.48 -36.23 -0.49
N LYS A 109 -26.10 -36.32 0.79
CA LYS A 109 -26.24 -35.21 1.73
C LYS A 109 -24.93 -34.45 1.87
N MET A 110 -25.04 -33.13 1.94
CA MET A 110 -23.92 -32.26 2.26
C MET A 110 -23.77 -32.13 3.79
N ALA A 111 -22.55 -32.02 4.30
CA ALA A 111 -22.32 -31.92 5.74
C ALA A 111 -22.79 -30.57 6.31
N PRO A 112 -23.24 -30.49 7.58
CA PRO A 112 -23.67 -29.21 8.17
C PRO A 112 -22.63 -28.10 8.05
N ASN A 113 -21.36 -28.43 8.25
CA ASN A 113 -20.26 -27.57 7.85
C ASN A 113 -19.71 -28.05 6.51
N SER A 114 -19.97 -27.31 5.44
CA SER A 114 -19.45 -27.59 4.11
C SER A 114 -18.66 -26.41 3.55
N ALA A 115 -18.08 -25.61 4.46
CA ALA A 115 -17.14 -24.59 4.04
C ALA A 115 -16.00 -25.19 3.22
N GLU A 116 -15.58 -24.48 2.18
CA GLU A 116 -14.45 -24.84 1.31
C GLU A 116 -14.62 -26.16 0.56
N LYS A 117 -15.80 -26.80 0.56
CA LYS A 117 -15.95 -28.18 0.07
C LYS A 117 -15.41 -28.37 -1.35
N PHE A 118 -15.65 -27.40 -2.24
CA PHE A 118 -15.17 -27.42 -3.61
C PHE A 118 -14.04 -26.40 -3.86
N ALA A 119 -13.57 -25.68 -2.84
CA ALA A 119 -12.64 -24.57 -3.01
C ALA A 119 -11.27 -24.99 -3.57
N GLY A 120 -10.70 -24.10 -4.39
CA GLY A 120 -9.33 -24.17 -4.87
C GLY A 120 -9.10 -25.23 -5.94
N LEU A 121 -10.16 -25.74 -6.55
CA LEU A 121 -10.07 -26.66 -7.68
C LEU A 121 -9.86 -25.83 -8.95
N GLU A 122 -8.64 -25.29 -9.13
CA GLU A 122 -8.35 -24.28 -10.16
C GLU A 122 -8.63 -24.72 -11.62
N HIS A 123 -8.74 -26.03 -11.87
CA HIS A 123 -9.05 -26.62 -13.16
C HIS A 123 -10.50 -27.10 -13.30
N LEU A 124 -11.32 -27.01 -12.25
CA LEU A 124 -12.72 -27.44 -12.28
C LEU A 124 -13.52 -26.59 -13.25
N GLU A 125 -14.06 -27.18 -14.30
CA GLU A 125 -14.84 -26.52 -15.35
C GLU A 125 -16.34 -26.53 -15.04
N ASP A 126 -16.86 -27.64 -14.50
CA ASP A 126 -18.26 -27.79 -14.16
C ASP A 126 -18.55 -28.79 -13.02
N ILE A 127 -19.72 -28.60 -12.39
CA ILE A 127 -20.32 -29.54 -11.46
C ILE A 127 -21.72 -29.90 -11.94
N THR A 128 -21.95 -31.18 -12.20
CA THR A 128 -23.25 -31.72 -12.63
C THR A 128 -23.88 -32.60 -11.56
N GLY A 129 -25.21 -32.65 -11.55
CA GLY A 129 -25.97 -33.43 -10.57
C GLY A 129 -26.16 -32.74 -9.21
N LEU A 130 -25.95 -31.42 -9.12
CA LEU A 130 -26.16 -30.66 -7.88
C LEU A 130 -27.62 -30.70 -7.40
N ASP A 131 -28.58 -30.95 -8.29
CA ASP A 131 -30.00 -31.24 -7.96
C ASP A 131 -30.17 -32.48 -7.06
N LYS A 132 -29.16 -33.35 -7.01
CA LYS A 132 -29.13 -34.56 -6.17
C LYS A 132 -28.44 -34.33 -4.82
N VAL A 133 -27.91 -33.13 -4.57
CA VAL A 133 -27.19 -32.79 -3.35
C VAL A 133 -28.15 -32.12 -2.35
N ASP A 134 -28.53 -32.85 -1.30
CA ASP A 134 -29.35 -32.34 -0.22
C ASP A 134 -28.51 -31.41 0.68
N THR A 135 -28.84 -30.12 0.63
CA THR A 135 -28.19 -29.04 1.39
C THR A 135 -29.03 -28.56 2.58
N SER A 136 -30.18 -29.18 2.88
CA SER A 136 -31.14 -28.73 3.89
C SER A 136 -30.62 -28.68 5.33
N GLN A 137 -29.49 -29.35 5.61
CA GLN A 137 -28.82 -29.35 6.92
C GLN A 137 -27.56 -28.48 6.95
N VAL A 138 -27.19 -27.85 5.84
CA VAL A 138 -25.97 -27.04 5.74
C VAL A 138 -26.17 -25.74 6.49
N THR A 139 -25.29 -25.48 7.45
CA THR A 139 -25.24 -24.25 8.25
C THR A 139 -24.12 -23.31 7.84
N ASN A 140 -23.11 -23.81 7.12
CA ASN A 140 -21.95 -23.02 6.70
C ASN A 140 -21.56 -23.37 5.25
N MET A 141 -21.65 -22.37 4.37
CA MET A 141 -21.24 -22.42 2.95
C MET A 141 -20.10 -21.43 2.66
N SER A 142 -19.36 -20.99 3.67
CA SER A 142 -18.20 -20.12 3.46
C SER A 142 -17.23 -20.73 2.45
N LEU A 143 -16.76 -19.92 1.50
CA LEU A 143 -15.73 -20.24 0.53
C LEU A 143 -16.08 -21.44 -0.35
N LEU A 144 -17.36 -21.80 -0.51
CA LEU A 144 -17.77 -23.07 -1.10
C LEU A 144 -17.12 -23.35 -2.48
N PHE A 145 -17.01 -22.32 -3.33
CA PHE A 145 -16.40 -22.38 -4.67
C PHE A 145 -15.18 -21.44 -4.83
N VAL A 146 -14.53 -21.06 -3.72
CA VAL A 146 -13.49 -20.02 -3.78
C VAL A 146 -12.31 -20.45 -4.63
N ASN A 147 -11.81 -19.54 -5.47
CA ASN A 147 -10.69 -19.79 -6.38
C ASN A 147 -10.90 -20.93 -7.39
N ASP A 148 -12.14 -21.33 -7.67
CA ASP A 148 -12.44 -22.25 -8.77
C ASP A 148 -12.44 -21.48 -10.10
N LYS A 149 -11.23 -21.07 -10.52
CA LYS A 149 -10.98 -20.12 -11.62
C LYS A 149 -11.38 -20.62 -13.00
N ALA A 150 -11.62 -21.92 -13.16
CA ALA A 150 -12.11 -22.51 -14.40
C ALA A 150 -13.62 -22.81 -14.37
N LEU A 151 -14.29 -22.63 -13.22
CA LEU A 151 -15.67 -23.08 -13.03
C LEU A 151 -16.62 -22.17 -13.78
N THR A 152 -17.12 -22.64 -14.91
CA THR A 152 -18.04 -21.89 -15.77
C THR A 152 -19.49 -22.31 -15.59
N LYS A 153 -19.74 -23.47 -14.95
CA LYS A 153 -21.09 -24.00 -14.78
C LYS A 153 -21.28 -24.74 -13.45
N ALA A 154 -22.17 -24.22 -12.62
CA ALA A 154 -22.69 -24.88 -11.42
C ALA A 154 -24.14 -24.47 -11.19
N ASP A 155 -25.07 -25.44 -11.23
CA ASP A 155 -26.49 -25.17 -10.97
C ASP A 155 -26.80 -25.29 -9.47
N VAL A 156 -26.93 -24.14 -8.80
CA VAL A 156 -27.25 -24.04 -7.37
C VAL A 156 -28.73 -23.73 -7.10
N SER A 157 -29.57 -23.71 -8.14
CA SER A 157 -30.99 -23.32 -8.04
C SER A 157 -31.81 -24.22 -7.11
N HIS A 158 -31.32 -25.41 -6.79
CA HIS A 158 -31.96 -26.38 -5.90
C HIS A 158 -31.48 -26.33 -4.45
N PHE A 159 -30.52 -25.46 -4.10
CA PHE A 159 -29.96 -25.42 -2.75
C PHE A 159 -31.00 -24.94 -1.73
N ASP A 160 -31.22 -25.73 -0.68
CA ASP A 160 -31.93 -25.29 0.52
C ASP A 160 -30.93 -24.61 1.45
N THR A 161 -30.95 -23.27 1.44
CA THR A 161 -30.07 -22.43 2.26
C THR A 161 -30.73 -21.95 3.55
N SER A 162 -31.91 -22.46 3.91
CA SER A 162 -32.71 -21.96 5.06
C SER A 162 -32.05 -22.12 6.43
N GLN A 163 -31.02 -22.95 6.54
CA GLN A 163 -30.21 -23.13 7.76
C GLN A 163 -28.83 -22.46 7.68
N VAL A 164 -28.46 -21.90 6.54
CA VAL A 164 -27.13 -21.32 6.31
C VAL A 164 -26.99 -20.01 7.10
N THR A 165 -25.88 -19.92 7.83
CA THR A 165 -25.53 -18.76 8.65
C THR A 165 -24.35 -17.97 8.09
N SER A 166 -23.56 -18.56 7.19
CA SER A 166 -22.42 -17.91 6.55
C SER A 166 -22.32 -18.28 5.07
N MET A 167 -22.17 -17.26 4.23
CA MET A 167 -21.90 -17.33 2.79
C MET A 167 -20.64 -16.52 2.43
N GLU A 168 -19.75 -16.30 3.39
CA GLU A 168 -18.49 -15.59 3.20
C GLU A 168 -17.75 -16.15 1.99
N ARG A 169 -17.43 -15.28 1.02
CA ARG A 169 -16.64 -15.61 -0.16
C ARG A 169 -17.15 -16.82 -0.95
N MET A 170 -18.45 -17.11 -0.92
CA MET A 170 -19.00 -18.32 -1.53
C MET A 170 -18.64 -18.48 -3.02
N PHE A 171 -18.64 -17.38 -3.79
CA PHE A 171 -18.36 -17.35 -5.23
C PHE A 171 -17.11 -16.53 -5.59
N ASP A 172 -16.22 -16.25 -4.63
CA ASP A 172 -15.08 -15.38 -4.86
C ASP A 172 -14.05 -16.00 -5.83
N ASN A 173 -13.67 -15.21 -6.83
CA ASN A 173 -12.68 -15.58 -7.85
C ASN A 173 -13.07 -16.84 -8.64
N THR A 174 -14.34 -16.93 -9.04
CA THR A 174 -14.91 -17.96 -9.91
C THR A 174 -15.08 -17.46 -11.35
N ALA A 175 -15.04 -18.38 -12.33
CA ALA A 175 -15.33 -18.07 -13.73
C ALA A 175 -16.84 -18.12 -14.09
N LEU A 176 -17.71 -18.21 -13.09
CA LEU A 176 -19.15 -18.23 -13.28
C LEU A 176 -19.60 -16.88 -13.85
N THR A 177 -20.36 -16.93 -14.94
CA THR A 177 -20.91 -15.72 -15.59
C THR A 177 -22.38 -15.49 -15.25
N GLU A 178 -23.08 -16.54 -14.82
CA GLU A 178 -24.45 -16.51 -14.34
C GLU A 178 -24.64 -17.58 -13.25
N VAL A 179 -25.48 -17.27 -12.26
CA VAL A 179 -25.91 -18.19 -11.21
C VAL A 179 -27.36 -17.86 -10.87
N ASP A 180 -28.24 -18.86 -10.85
CA ASP A 180 -29.61 -18.68 -10.37
C ASP A 180 -29.66 -18.76 -8.83
N LEU A 181 -29.89 -17.62 -8.19
CA LEU A 181 -29.98 -17.46 -6.73
C LEU A 181 -31.42 -17.38 -6.22
N SER A 182 -32.42 -17.63 -7.08
CA SER A 182 -33.83 -17.40 -6.76
C SER A 182 -34.37 -18.24 -5.60
N SER A 183 -33.77 -19.41 -5.35
CA SER A 183 -34.13 -20.30 -4.24
C SER A 183 -33.45 -19.97 -2.92
N PHE A 184 -32.49 -19.04 -2.91
CA PHE A 184 -31.71 -18.76 -1.72
C PHE A 184 -32.59 -18.09 -0.65
N ASN A 185 -32.67 -18.71 0.52
CA ASN A 185 -33.23 -18.13 1.74
C ASN A 185 -32.08 -17.70 2.65
N THR A 186 -31.80 -16.40 2.68
CA THR A 186 -30.69 -15.84 3.45
C THR A 186 -31.10 -15.30 4.83
N SER A 187 -32.32 -15.57 5.30
CA SER A 187 -32.87 -14.95 6.52
C SER A 187 -32.12 -15.28 7.82
N LYS A 188 -31.20 -16.27 7.79
CA LYS A 188 -30.32 -16.63 8.91
C LYS A 188 -28.85 -16.28 8.68
N VAL A 189 -28.50 -15.77 7.50
CA VAL A 189 -27.13 -15.46 7.14
C VAL A 189 -26.69 -14.21 7.89
N THR A 190 -25.58 -14.33 8.63
CA THR A 190 -24.99 -13.24 9.41
C THR A 190 -23.72 -12.67 8.75
N ASN A 191 -23.10 -13.42 7.84
CA ASN A 191 -21.86 -13.06 7.15
C ASN A 191 -21.98 -13.30 5.64
N MET A 192 -21.86 -12.22 4.86
CA MET A 192 -21.83 -12.21 3.39
C MET A 192 -20.54 -11.59 2.84
N SER A 193 -19.51 -11.47 3.69
CA SER A 193 -18.27 -10.80 3.29
C SER A 193 -17.64 -11.50 2.08
N GLY A 194 -17.26 -10.71 1.08
CA GLY A 194 -16.66 -11.20 -0.16
C GLY A 194 -17.50 -12.15 -1.01
N MET A 195 -18.80 -12.34 -0.75
CA MET A 195 -19.61 -13.39 -1.40
C MET A 195 -19.48 -13.42 -2.94
N PHE A 196 -19.37 -12.25 -3.58
CA PHE A 196 -19.24 -12.08 -5.02
C PHE A 196 -17.94 -11.35 -5.43
N ARG A 197 -16.93 -11.35 -4.55
CA ARG A 197 -15.65 -10.69 -4.81
C ARG A 197 -14.95 -11.29 -6.04
N ASN A 198 -14.32 -10.48 -6.89
CA ASN A 198 -13.62 -10.93 -8.11
C ASN A 198 -14.49 -11.84 -9.03
N SER A 199 -15.82 -11.70 -8.97
CA SER A 199 -16.73 -12.55 -9.76
C SER A 199 -16.86 -12.03 -11.20
N LEU A 200 -16.95 -12.96 -12.17
CA LEU A 200 -17.23 -12.63 -13.58
C LEU A 200 -18.72 -12.46 -13.89
N MET A 201 -19.61 -12.55 -12.88
CA MET A 201 -21.04 -12.36 -13.04
C MET A 201 -21.37 -10.89 -13.34
N LYS A 202 -22.01 -10.64 -14.49
CA LYS A 202 -22.42 -9.29 -14.89
C LYS A 202 -23.76 -8.87 -14.29
N HIS A 203 -24.61 -9.83 -13.96
CA HIS A 203 -25.95 -9.63 -13.42
C HIS A 203 -26.14 -10.52 -12.19
N LEU A 204 -26.68 -9.94 -11.11
CA LEU A 204 -27.00 -10.66 -9.88
C LEU A 204 -28.47 -10.42 -9.53
N ASN A 205 -29.27 -11.48 -9.50
CA ASN A 205 -30.65 -11.39 -9.03
C ASN A 205 -30.69 -11.61 -7.51
N LEU A 206 -30.74 -10.52 -6.75
CA LEU A 206 -30.69 -10.54 -5.28
C LEU A 206 -32.06 -10.37 -4.61
N LYS A 207 -33.17 -10.44 -5.36
CA LYS A 207 -34.52 -10.13 -4.85
C LYS A 207 -35.00 -11.04 -3.71
N SER A 208 -34.49 -12.26 -3.63
CA SER A 208 -34.81 -13.23 -2.56
C SER A 208 -34.02 -13.00 -1.28
N PHE A 209 -32.99 -12.14 -1.29
CA PHE A 209 -32.09 -11.99 -0.16
C PHE A 209 -32.80 -11.22 0.96
N ASP A 210 -32.91 -11.87 2.11
CA ASP A 210 -33.16 -11.23 3.40
C ASP A 210 -31.80 -10.97 4.07
N THR A 211 -31.45 -9.70 4.25
CA THR A 211 -30.18 -9.27 4.86
C THR A 211 -30.36 -8.75 6.29
N SER A 212 -31.56 -8.87 6.86
CA SER A 212 -31.90 -8.29 8.18
C SER A 212 -31.05 -8.84 9.33
N GLN A 213 -30.42 -10.01 9.19
CA GLN A 213 -29.51 -10.59 10.18
C GLN A 213 -28.03 -10.41 9.85
N VAL A 214 -27.70 -9.82 8.69
CA VAL A 214 -26.32 -9.68 8.23
C VAL A 214 -25.60 -8.61 9.06
N THR A 215 -24.41 -8.97 9.54
CA THR A 215 -23.55 -8.10 10.36
C THR A 215 -22.24 -7.73 9.64
N ASP A 216 -21.84 -8.51 8.64
CA ASP A 216 -20.64 -8.28 7.83
C ASP A 216 -20.96 -8.39 6.33
N MET A 217 -20.73 -7.27 5.61
CA MET A 217 -20.83 -7.14 4.14
C MET A 217 -19.50 -6.68 3.54
N GLY A 218 -18.39 -6.84 4.26
CA GLY A 218 -17.08 -6.41 3.80
C GLY A 218 -16.70 -7.06 2.48
N GLU A 219 -16.24 -6.28 1.51
CA GLU A 219 -15.79 -6.73 0.19
C GLU A 219 -16.84 -7.51 -0.63
N MET A 220 -18.13 -7.49 -0.25
CA MET A 220 -19.18 -8.35 -0.83
C MET A 220 -19.21 -8.34 -2.36
N PHE A 221 -19.00 -7.18 -2.99
CA PHE A 221 -18.97 -7.00 -4.44
C PHE A 221 -17.61 -6.53 -4.97
N ALA A 222 -16.55 -6.57 -4.16
CA ALA A 222 -15.27 -5.96 -4.52
C ALA A 222 -14.65 -6.59 -5.78
N ASP A 223 -14.19 -5.76 -6.71
CA ASP A 223 -13.58 -6.15 -7.99
C ASP A 223 -14.47 -7.11 -8.83
N SER A 224 -15.80 -7.01 -8.68
CA SER A 224 -16.74 -7.81 -9.49
C SER A 224 -17.04 -7.17 -10.84
N GLU A 225 -17.36 -7.99 -11.84
CA GLU A 225 -17.77 -7.58 -13.19
C GLU A 225 -19.23 -7.13 -13.27
N VAL A 226 -19.91 -6.97 -12.13
CA VAL A 226 -21.32 -6.57 -12.06
C VAL A 226 -21.50 -5.17 -12.64
N ILE A 227 -22.48 -5.03 -13.55
CA ILE A 227 -22.75 -3.76 -14.24
C ILE A 227 -23.95 -3.01 -13.65
N GLU A 228 -24.79 -3.69 -12.87
CA GLU A 228 -25.95 -3.12 -12.18
C GLU A 228 -26.20 -3.87 -10.87
N LEU A 229 -26.51 -3.14 -9.79
CA LEU A 229 -26.86 -3.70 -8.49
C LEU A 229 -28.19 -3.13 -8.00
N ASP A 230 -29.24 -3.96 -8.02
CA ASP A 230 -30.50 -3.68 -7.33
C ASP A 230 -30.37 -4.12 -5.87
N LEU A 231 -30.27 -3.14 -4.98
CA LEU A 231 -30.11 -3.34 -3.54
C LEU A 231 -31.35 -2.93 -2.74
N ALA A 232 -32.49 -2.68 -3.38
CA ALA A 232 -33.66 -2.08 -2.71
C ALA A 232 -34.22 -2.91 -1.54
N ASN A 233 -33.96 -4.21 -1.50
CA ASN A 233 -34.35 -5.13 -0.43
C ASN A 233 -33.31 -5.28 0.69
N PHE A 234 -32.18 -4.58 0.63
CA PHE A 234 -31.13 -4.72 1.64
C PHE A 234 -31.50 -3.97 2.93
N ASP A 235 -31.58 -4.71 4.04
CA ASP A 235 -31.65 -4.16 5.40
C ASP A 235 -30.25 -4.18 6.01
N THR A 236 -29.61 -3.01 6.05
CA THR A 236 -28.27 -2.85 6.61
C THR A 236 -28.26 -2.47 8.09
N SER A 237 -29.42 -2.47 8.77
CA SER A 237 -29.56 -1.94 10.14
C SER A 237 -28.79 -2.70 11.21
N ASN A 238 -28.32 -3.91 10.91
CA ASN A 238 -27.46 -4.73 11.76
C ASN A 238 -26.00 -4.80 11.30
N VAL A 239 -25.67 -4.21 10.15
CA VAL A 239 -24.32 -4.28 9.58
C VAL A 239 -23.37 -3.44 10.41
N THR A 240 -22.22 -4.04 10.75
CA THR A 240 -21.14 -3.40 11.51
C THR A 240 -19.87 -3.23 10.68
N ASN A 241 -19.72 -3.98 9.59
CA ASN A 241 -18.58 -3.95 8.68
C ASN A 241 -19.04 -3.80 7.22
N MET A 242 -18.62 -2.72 6.57
CA MET A 242 -18.83 -2.45 5.13
C MET A 242 -17.49 -2.17 4.42
N ALA A 243 -16.38 -2.60 5.01
CA ALA A 243 -15.05 -2.36 4.45
C ALA A 243 -14.96 -2.92 3.02
N GLY A 244 -14.59 -2.09 2.05
CA GLY A 244 -14.42 -2.54 0.67
C GLY A 244 -15.68 -3.02 -0.04
N MET A 245 -16.90 -2.86 0.50
CA MET A 245 -18.12 -3.47 -0.05
C MET A 245 -18.29 -3.22 -1.56
N PHE A 246 -17.93 -2.01 -2.03
CA PHE A 246 -17.96 -1.59 -3.42
C PHE A 246 -16.58 -1.17 -3.94
N ALA A 247 -15.49 -1.74 -3.42
CA ALA A 247 -14.16 -1.45 -3.97
C ALA A 247 -14.05 -1.98 -5.41
N GLU A 248 -13.54 -1.17 -6.33
CA GLU A 248 -13.21 -1.57 -7.71
C GLU A 248 -14.42 -2.09 -8.52
N VAL A 249 -15.65 -1.81 -8.08
CA VAL A 249 -16.86 -2.17 -8.85
C VAL A 249 -16.98 -1.35 -10.13
N LYS A 250 -17.56 -1.97 -11.16
CA LYS A 250 -17.72 -1.37 -12.50
C LYS A 250 -19.07 -0.67 -12.71
N VAL A 251 -19.92 -0.66 -11.69
CA VAL A 251 -21.26 -0.05 -11.75
C VAL A 251 -21.16 1.48 -11.93
N PRO A 252 -21.94 2.07 -12.85
CA PRO A 252 -21.95 3.52 -13.04
C PRO A 252 -22.83 4.28 -12.02
N GLU A 253 -23.80 3.59 -11.42
CA GLU A 253 -24.77 4.15 -10.48
C GLU A 253 -25.01 3.19 -9.30
N LEU A 254 -25.16 3.75 -8.10
CA LEU A 254 -25.50 3.02 -6.87
C LEU A 254 -26.58 3.77 -6.09
N ASN A 255 -27.71 3.11 -5.82
CA ASN A 255 -28.78 3.67 -5.01
C ASN A 255 -28.69 3.17 -3.56
N LEU A 256 -28.11 3.99 -2.68
CA LEU A 256 -27.87 3.65 -1.27
C LEU A 256 -28.77 4.44 -0.29
N LYS A 257 -29.80 5.14 -0.78
CA LYS A 257 -30.63 6.07 0.03
C LYS A 257 -31.34 5.43 1.22
N HIS A 258 -31.57 4.12 1.19
CA HIS A 258 -32.26 3.37 2.24
C HIS A 258 -31.29 2.67 3.20
N PHE A 259 -29.98 2.73 2.94
CA PHE A 259 -29.00 2.11 3.83
C PHE A 259 -29.01 2.80 5.18
N ASN A 260 -29.14 1.99 6.23
CA ASN A 260 -28.92 2.40 7.61
C ASN A 260 -27.50 2.00 8.02
N THR A 261 -26.63 2.99 8.23
CA THR A 261 -25.23 2.76 8.60
C THR A 261 -24.94 3.03 10.08
N SER A 262 -25.96 3.25 10.91
CA SER A 262 -25.79 3.76 12.29
C SER A 262 -25.01 2.82 13.23
N LYS A 263 -24.83 1.54 12.84
CA LYS A 263 -24.02 0.55 13.57
C LYS A 263 -22.68 0.24 12.91
N VAL A 264 -22.42 0.78 11.72
CA VAL A 264 -21.20 0.50 10.96
C VAL A 264 -20.00 1.13 11.66
N LYS A 265 -18.96 0.33 11.87
CA LYS A 265 -17.71 0.73 12.51
C LYS A 265 -16.56 0.87 11.52
N ASN A 266 -16.58 0.07 10.45
CA ASN A 266 -15.53 0.03 9.44
C ASN A 266 -16.11 0.31 8.04
N MET A 267 -15.65 1.40 7.42
CA MET A 267 -15.93 1.78 6.03
C MET A 267 -14.63 1.94 5.22
N SER A 268 -13.52 1.38 5.70
CA SER A 268 -12.26 1.42 4.97
C SER A 268 -12.45 0.86 3.55
N ARG A 269 -11.91 1.55 2.54
CA ARG A 269 -11.98 1.17 1.12
C ARG A 269 -13.39 1.02 0.52
N MET A 270 -14.46 1.44 1.19
CA MET A 270 -15.85 1.14 0.76
C MET A 270 -16.12 1.48 -0.72
N PHE A 271 -15.54 2.58 -1.24
CA PHE A 271 -15.63 3.02 -2.63
C PHE A 271 -14.25 3.19 -3.29
N PHE A 272 -13.26 2.42 -2.85
CA PHE A 272 -11.90 2.45 -3.38
C PHE A 272 -11.87 2.15 -4.88
N SER A 273 -11.15 2.96 -5.66
CA SER A 273 -10.93 2.78 -7.10
C SER A 273 -12.20 2.50 -7.91
N THR A 274 -13.30 3.20 -7.58
CA THR A 274 -14.57 3.13 -8.31
C THR A 274 -14.51 4.03 -9.55
N GLU A 275 -13.89 3.54 -10.62
CA GLU A 275 -13.56 4.35 -11.82
C GLU A 275 -14.79 4.73 -12.67
N ASN A 276 -15.89 3.99 -12.57
CA ASN A 276 -17.12 4.26 -13.34
C ASN A 276 -18.19 5.05 -12.55
N LEU A 277 -18.02 5.16 -11.22
CA LEU A 277 -18.99 5.79 -10.34
C LEU A 277 -18.72 7.29 -10.24
N SER A 278 -19.44 8.10 -11.02
CA SER A 278 -19.21 9.55 -11.08
C SER A 278 -19.98 10.36 -10.01
N SER A 279 -21.05 9.80 -9.46
CA SER A 279 -21.89 10.44 -8.44
C SER A 279 -22.39 9.43 -7.42
N LEU A 280 -22.57 9.87 -6.18
CA LEU A 280 -23.02 9.03 -5.08
C LEU A 280 -23.79 9.86 -4.04
N ASP A 281 -25.01 9.43 -3.73
CA ASP A 281 -25.81 10.04 -2.67
C ASP A 281 -25.55 9.33 -1.34
N LEU A 282 -24.96 10.05 -0.39
CA LEU A 282 -24.59 9.58 0.95
C LEU A 282 -25.45 10.24 2.06
N SER A 283 -26.56 10.87 1.70
CA SER A 283 -27.38 11.65 2.65
C SER A 283 -28.00 10.82 3.78
N SER A 284 -28.19 9.51 3.58
CA SER A 284 -28.70 8.57 4.59
C SER A 284 -27.64 8.02 5.54
N PHE A 285 -26.34 8.26 5.27
CA PHE A 285 -25.27 7.65 6.04
C PHE A 285 -25.12 8.33 7.41
N ASP A 286 -25.46 7.60 8.46
CA ASP A 286 -25.00 7.89 9.82
C ASP A 286 -23.63 7.23 10.04
N ILE A 287 -22.58 8.05 10.01
CA ILE A 287 -21.19 7.62 10.24
C ILE A 287 -20.74 7.78 11.70
N SER A 288 -21.66 8.10 12.63
CA SER A 288 -21.30 8.48 14.00
C SER A 288 -20.60 7.38 14.80
N GLN A 289 -20.71 6.11 14.39
CA GLN A 289 -20.02 4.96 15.00
C GLN A 289 -18.77 4.51 14.22
N VAL A 290 -18.49 5.10 13.06
CA VAL A 290 -17.36 4.71 12.22
C VAL A 290 -16.05 5.14 12.89
N THR A 291 -15.12 4.20 12.97
CA THR A 291 -13.78 4.41 13.54
C THR A 291 -12.67 4.38 12.48
N ASP A 292 -12.93 3.76 11.33
CA ASP A 292 -11.96 3.59 10.23
C ASP A 292 -12.57 3.97 8.87
N MET A 293 -11.93 4.95 8.21
CA MET A 293 -12.25 5.45 6.87
C MET A 293 -11.03 5.39 5.94
N GLU A 294 -10.05 4.54 6.24
CA GLU A 294 -8.85 4.37 5.41
C GLU A 294 -9.25 4.12 3.94
N ARG A 295 -8.73 4.93 3.01
CA ARG A 295 -8.90 4.76 1.56
C ARG A 295 -10.35 4.73 1.08
N MET A 296 -11.32 5.22 1.85
CA MET A 296 -12.75 5.09 1.54
C MET A 296 -13.12 5.54 0.12
N PHE A 297 -12.53 6.64 -0.38
CA PHE A 297 -12.76 7.16 -1.73
C PHE A 297 -11.50 7.17 -2.61
N SER A 298 -10.39 6.58 -2.15
CA SER A 298 -9.10 6.66 -2.85
C SER A 298 -9.22 6.11 -4.27
N GLY A 299 -8.83 6.89 -5.28
CA GLY A 299 -8.87 6.52 -6.70
C GLY A 299 -10.27 6.53 -7.33
N SER A 300 -11.30 6.98 -6.61
CA SER A 300 -12.66 7.08 -7.14
C SER A 300 -12.81 8.19 -8.19
N ALA A 301 -13.67 7.96 -9.19
CA ALA A 301 -14.06 8.94 -10.20
C ALA A 301 -15.24 9.84 -9.74
N ILE A 302 -15.66 9.76 -8.48
CA ILE A 302 -16.71 10.62 -7.93
C ILE A 302 -16.26 12.10 -8.04
N ASN A 303 -17.07 12.91 -8.71
CA ASN A 303 -16.75 14.32 -8.96
C ASN A 303 -17.36 15.30 -7.93
N HIS A 304 -18.28 14.82 -7.07
CA HIS A 304 -18.90 15.58 -6.01
C HIS A 304 -19.25 14.70 -4.81
N LEU A 305 -18.84 15.14 -3.61
CA LEU A 305 -19.16 14.50 -2.34
C LEU A 305 -19.85 15.48 -1.41
N ASP A 306 -21.11 15.19 -1.05
CA ASP A 306 -21.80 15.90 0.03
C ASP A 306 -21.58 15.17 1.36
N LEU A 307 -20.75 15.76 2.22
CA LEU A 307 -20.34 15.21 3.50
C LEU A 307 -20.79 16.08 4.69
N ALA A 308 -21.70 17.05 4.48
CA ALA A 308 -22.03 18.06 5.48
C ALA A 308 -22.60 17.48 6.79
N ASN A 309 -23.30 16.34 6.71
CA ASN A 309 -23.95 15.69 7.86
C ASN A 309 -23.04 14.68 8.59
N TRP A 310 -21.79 14.53 8.18
CA TRP A 310 -20.91 13.49 8.71
C TRP A 310 -20.33 13.87 10.09
N ASN A 311 -20.64 13.07 11.10
CA ASN A 311 -20.05 13.19 12.43
C ASN A 311 -18.81 12.29 12.59
N THR A 312 -17.62 12.81 12.25
CA THR A 312 -16.37 12.02 12.25
C THR A 312 -15.69 11.92 13.62
N LYS A 313 -16.34 12.29 14.72
CA LYS A 313 -15.70 12.40 16.06
C LYS A 313 -15.05 11.11 16.55
N ASN A 314 -15.50 9.94 16.09
CA ASN A 314 -15.01 8.63 16.50
C ASN A 314 -13.95 8.06 15.55
N VAL A 315 -13.69 8.73 14.42
CA VAL A 315 -12.73 8.28 13.42
C VAL A 315 -11.30 8.43 13.96
N THR A 316 -10.51 7.37 13.85
CA THR A 316 -9.12 7.32 14.31
C THR A 316 -8.10 7.23 13.16
N SER A 317 -8.54 6.78 11.98
CA SER A 317 -7.73 6.71 10.75
C SER A 317 -8.49 7.34 9.58
N MET A 318 -7.86 8.31 8.91
CA MET A 318 -8.29 8.90 7.63
C MET A 318 -7.23 8.71 6.55
N LYS A 319 -6.37 7.70 6.73
CA LYS A 319 -5.26 7.39 5.83
C LYS A 319 -5.74 7.25 4.39
N SER A 320 -5.14 8.02 3.48
CA SER A 320 -5.43 8.00 2.05
C SER A 320 -6.92 8.17 1.71
N MET A 321 -7.76 8.73 2.59
CA MET A 321 -9.23 8.72 2.41
C MET A 321 -9.67 9.27 1.04
N PHE A 322 -9.04 10.35 0.57
CA PHE A 322 -9.33 10.99 -0.72
C PHE A 322 -8.14 10.93 -1.69
N GLN A 323 -7.21 9.99 -1.50
CA GLN A 323 -6.02 9.90 -2.32
C GLN A 323 -6.38 9.63 -3.79
N GLY A 324 -5.96 10.49 -4.71
CA GLY A 324 -6.15 10.25 -6.14
C GLY A 324 -7.59 10.37 -6.63
N CYS A 325 -8.48 11.05 -5.88
CA CYS A 325 -9.78 11.46 -6.40
C CYS A 325 -9.59 12.58 -7.44
N SER A 326 -9.15 12.22 -8.65
CA SER A 326 -8.72 13.18 -9.67
C SER A 326 -9.83 14.12 -10.11
N ASP A 327 -11.07 13.65 -10.08
CA ASP A 327 -12.23 14.32 -10.66
C ASP A 327 -12.94 15.25 -9.65
N LEU A 328 -12.56 15.19 -8.37
CA LEU A 328 -13.04 16.14 -7.36
C LEU A 328 -12.49 17.54 -7.64
N THR A 329 -13.42 18.49 -7.83
CA THR A 329 -13.10 19.92 -8.03
C THR A 329 -13.33 20.76 -6.77
N LYS A 330 -14.13 20.26 -5.82
CA LYS A 330 -14.42 20.89 -4.53
C LYS A 330 -14.59 19.81 -3.46
N LEU A 331 -14.20 20.14 -2.23
CA LEU A 331 -14.37 19.26 -1.08
C LEU A 331 -14.62 20.11 0.17
N ASP A 332 -15.84 20.04 0.71
CA ASP A 332 -16.18 20.69 1.98
C ASP A 332 -15.88 19.75 3.16
N LEU A 333 -15.02 20.21 4.06
CA LEU A 333 -14.57 19.47 5.24
C LEU A 333 -14.97 20.17 6.54
N SER A 334 -15.85 21.17 6.48
CA SER A 334 -16.23 22.00 7.64
C SER A 334 -16.90 21.21 8.77
N GLY A 335 -17.58 20.11 8.45
CA GLY A 335 -18.19 19.20 9.43
C GLY A 335 -17.24 18.20 10.10
N PHE A 336 -15.99 18.09 9.63
CA PHE A 336 -15.06 17.06 10.12
C PHE A 336 -14.53 17.41 11.51
N ASN A 337 -14.73 16.50 12.46
CA ASN A 337 -14.02 16.47 13.73
C ASN A 337 -12.83 15.50 13.61
N THR A 338 -11.61 16.02 13.65
CA THR A 338 -10.37 15.24 13.51
C THR A 338 -9.65 14.98 14.83
N GLY A 339 -10.20 15.38 15.98
CA GLY A 339 -9.50 15.37 17.28
C GLY A 339 -9.18 13.98 17.84
N ASN A 340 -9.65 12.91 17.20
CA ASN A 340 -9.28 11.51 17.52
C ASN A 340 -8.41 10.85 16.45
N VAL A 341 -8.15 11.53 15.33
CA VAL A 341 -7.38 10.97 14.21
C VAL A 341 -5.89 10.91 14.57
N THR A 342 -5.28 9.76 14.27
CA THR A 342 -3.85 9.51 14.55
C THR A 342 -3.02 9.30 13.27
N ASP A 343 -3.67 8.96 12.15
CA ASP A 343 -3.04 8.75 10.84
C ASP A 343 -3.83 9.52 9.75
N MET A 344 -3.15 10.47 9.11
CA MET A 344 -3.63 11.24 7.95
C MET A 344 -2.72 11.04 6.73
N SER A 345 -1.88 10.00 6.74
CA SER A 345 -0.94 9.73 5.65
C SER A 345 -1.67 9.62 4.31
N GLY A 346 -1.21 10.36 3.31
CA GLY A 346 -1.77 10.36 1.95
C GLY A 346 -3.19 10.92 1.81
N MET A 347 -3.83 11.45 2.86
CA MET A 347 -5.26 11.80 2.86
C MET A 347 -5.66 12.71 1.69
N PHE A 348 -4.82 13.68 1.35
CA PHE A 348 -5.05 14.66 0.28
C PHE A 348 -3.99 14.59 -0.82
N ALA A 349 -3.45 13.41 -1.10
CA ALA A 349 -2.45 13.22 -2.13
C ALA A 349 -3.09 13.04 -3.52
N LYS A 350 -2.39 13.46 -4.58
CA LYS A 350 -2.72 13.17 -5.99
C LYS A 350 -4.05 13.75 -6.50
N PHE A 351 -4.48 14.92 -6.03
CA PHE A 351 -5.57 15.65 -6.66
C PHE A 351 -5.13 16.28 -7.98
N ALA A 352 -5.93 16.14 -9.04
CA ALA A 352 -5.64 16.73 -10.34
C ALA A 352 -6.26 18.13 -10.54
N HIS A 353 -7.37 18.41 -9.86
CA HIS A 353 -8.20 19.60 -10.13
C HIS A 353 -8.55 20.44 -8.90
N LEU A 354 -8.12 20.02 -7.70
CA LEU A 354 -8.40 20.72 -6.47
C LEU A 354 -7.39 21.87 -6.27
N ASP A 355 -7.87 23.10 -6.13
CA ASP A 355 -7.04 24.31 -6.01
C ASP A 355 -7.08 24.95 -4.62
N GLN A 356 -8.11 24.68 -3.82
CA GLN A 356 -8.28 25.19 -2.46
C GLN A 356 -8.79 24.12 -1.49
N LEU A 357 -8.24 24.15 -0.28
CA LEU A 357 -8.68 23.36 0.86
C LEU A 357 -8.65 24.24 2.12
N ASN A 358 -9.70 24.19 2.93
CA ASN A 358 -9.78 24.92 4.19
C ASN A 358 -9.64 23.95 5.36
N PHE A 359 -8.60 24.14 6.18
CA PHE A 359 -8.32 23.32 7.36
C PHE A 359 -8.41 24.06 8.69
N SER A 360 -9.05 25.24 8.72
CA SER A 360 -9.12 26.08 9.93
C SER A 360 -9.78 25.39 11.14
N HIS A 361 -10.59 24.35 10.91
CA HIS A 361 -11.28 23.58 11.96
C HIS A 361 -10.57 22.27 12.35
N PHE A 362 -9.46 21.92 11.71
CA PHE A 362 -8.79 20.64 11.96
C PHE A 362 -8.07 20.67 13.31
N ASP A 363 -8.38 19.71 14.18
CA ASP A 363 -7.56 19.36 15.34
C ASP A 363 -6.63 18.22 14.95
N THR A 364 -5.34 18.52 14.82
CA THR A 364 -4.31 17.53 14.48
C THR A 364 -3.45 17.12 15.68
N SER A 365 -3.82 17.50 16.90
CA SER A 365 -2.99 17.34 18.12
C SER A 365 -2.63 15.88 18.44
N LYS A 366 -3.40 14.91 17.95
CA LYS A 366 -3.14 13.46 18.10
C LYS A 366 -2.52 12.79 16.88
N VAL A 367 -2.37 13.51 15.77
CA VAL A 367 -1.84 12.96 14.52
C VAL A 367 -0.35 12.63 14.71
N LYS A 368 0.02 11.40 14.36
CA LYS A 368 1.40 10.88 14.44
C LYS A 368 2.03 10.71 13.08
N ASP A 369 1.23 10.40 12.06
CA ASP A 369 1.66 10.16 10.69
C ASP A 369 0.96 11.10 9.70
N MET A 370 1.77 11.88 8.97
CA MET A 370 1.36 12.76 7.87
C MET A 370 2.12 12.41 6.57
N GLU A 371 2.68 11.21 6.44
CA GLU A 371 3.42 10.81 5.25
C GLU A 371 2.60 11.09 3.99
N LYS A 372 3.18 11.83 3.04
CA LYS A 372 2.57 12.15 1.73
C LYS A 372 1.20 12.83 1.81
N MET A 373 0.79 13.40 2.94
CA MET A 373 -0.58 13.92 3.12
C MET A 373 -1.00 14.87 2.00
N PHE A 374 -0.09 15.68 1.46
CA PHE A 374 -0.35 16.62 0.36
C PHE A 374 0.45 16.31 -0.91
N ALA A 375 1.04 15.12 -1.04
CA ALA A 375 1.96 14.84 -2.15
C ALA A 375 1.25 14.77 -3.52
N HIS A 376 1.94 15.25 -4.55
CA HIS A 376 1.56 15.16 -5.97
C HIS A 376 0.29 15.91 -6.32
N ASN A 377 0.11 17.11 -5.78
CA ASN A 377 -0.98 18.03 -6.13
C ASN A 377 -0.49 19.12 -7.10
N PRO A 378 -0.53 18.92 -8.42
CA PRO A 378 0.02 19.86 -9.40
C PRO A 378 -0.74 21.19 -9.51
N THR A 379 -1.93 21.33 -8.94
CA THR A 379 -2.77 22.54 -9.04
C THR A 379 -2.75 23.43 -7.80
N VAL A 380 -2.35 22.90 -6.64
CA VAL A 380 -2.39 23.62 -5.36
C VAL A 380 -1.25 24.64 -5.32
N ALA A 381 -1.59 25.93 -5.41
CA ALA A 381 -0.61 27.02 -5.43
C ALA A 381 -0.25 27.55 -4.03
N SER A 382 -1.18 27.47 -3.09
CA SER A 382 -1.02 27.98 -1.72
C SER A 382 -1.66 27.05 -0.70
N LEU A 383 -1.01 26.85 0.45
CA LEU A 383 -1.57 26.12 1.59
C LEU A 383 -1.37 26.90 2.89
N ASP A 384 -2.46 27.13 3.62
CA ASP A 384 -2.42 27.61 5.00
C ASP A 384 -2.61 26.46 5.97
N LEU A 385 -1.53 26.09 6.67
CA LEU A 385 -1.50 25.00 7.65
C LEU A 385 -1.19 25.52 9.06
N SER A 386 -1.48 26.80 9.33
CA SER A 386 -1.23 27.42 10.63
C SER A 386 -2.11 26.90 11.76
N SER A 387 -3.23 26.25 11.45
CA SER A 387 -4.10 25.57 12.43
C SER A 387 -3.54 24.23 12.90
N PHE A 388 -2.53 23.66 12.22
CA PHE A 388 -2.06 22.31 12.52
C PHE A 388 -1.20 22.30 13.79
N ASP A 389 -1.68 21.60 14.82
CA ASP A 389 -0.83 21.15 15.91
C ASP A 389 -0.03 19.91 15.47
N THR A 390 1.26 20.12 15.19
CA THR A 390 2.20 19.06 14.78
C THR A 390 2.99 18.47 15.95
N SER A 391 2.65 18.82 17.20
CA SER A 391 3.44 18.45 18.39
C SER A 391 3.51 16.94 18.65
N SER A 392 2.58 16.15 18.13
CA SER A 392 2.58 14.67 18.22
C SER A 392 3.15 13.97 16.98
N VAL A 393 3.42 14.71 15.89
CA VAL A 393 3.81 14.14 14.60
C VAL A 393 5.23 13.59 14.68
N THR A 394 5.41 12.37 14.16
CA THR A 394 6.71 11.67 14.08
C THR A 394 7.17 11.43 12.64
N ASN A 395 6.23 11.32 11.70
CA ASN A 395 6.47 11.03 10.28
C ASN A 395 5.90 12.14 9.38
N MET A 396 6.78 12.83 8.64
CA MET A 396 6.46 13.85 7.63
C MET A 396 7.11 13.51 6.27
N ILE A 397 7.35 12.21 6.01
CA ILE A 397 7.98 11.76 4.76
C ILE A 397 7.18 12.27 3.56
N SER A 398 7.87 12.90 2.61
CA SER A 398 7.28 13.32 1.33
C SER A 398 6.02 14.19 1.44
N LEU A 399 5.85 14.94 2.53
CA LEU A 399 4.60 15.65 2.85
C LEU A 399 4.03 16.49 1.69
N PHE A 400 4.89 17.22 0.97
CA PHE A 400 4.59 18.07 -0.19
C PHE A 400 5.35 17.61 -1.45
N SER A 401 5.67 16.32 -1.55
CA SER A 401 6.50 15.80 -2.64
C SER A 401 5.72 15.84 -3.96
N GLY A 402 6.27 16.46 -4.99
CA GLY A 402 5.69 16.54 -6.32
C GLY A 402 4.68 17.68 -6.51
N ASP A 403 4.54 18.57 -5.53
CA ASP A 403 3.62 19.71 -5.58
C ASP A 403 4.22 20.84 -6.41
N SER A 404 4.25 20.64 -7.73
CA SER A 404 5.00 21.49 -8.66
C SER A 404 4.56 22.96 -8.68
N SER A 405 3.30 23.23 -8.32
CA SER A 405 2.70 24.59 -8.32
C SER A 405 2.70 25.27 -6.96
N LEU A 406 3.05 24.56 -5.88
CA LEU A 406 3.06 25.10 -4.52
C LEU A 406 4.09 26.23 -4.42
N ALA A 407 3.61 27.46 -4.30
CA ALA A 407 4.41 28.68 -4.23
C ALA A 407 4.38 29.32 -2.83
N GLU A 408 3.25 29.19 -2.13
CA GLU A 408 3.04 29.78 -0.81
C GLU A 408 2.65 28.70 0.22
N LEU A 409 3.33 28.69 1.36
CA LEU A 409 3.09 27.70 2.41
C LEU A 409 3.23 28.33 3.80
N ASN A 410 2.14 28.38 4.56
CA ASN A 410 2.14 28.88 5.93
C ASN A 410 2.29 27.73 6.93
N LEU A 411 3.45 27.67 7.58
CA LEU A 411 3.80 26.67 8.60
C LEU A 411 3.90 27.27 10.02
N THR A 412 3.28 28.43 10.23
CA THR A 412 3.30 29.11 11.53
C THR A 412 2.69 28.22 12.62
N GLY A 413 3.31 28.19 13.80
CA GLY A 413 2.82 27.40 14.94
C GLY A 413 3.28 25.93 14.97
N TRP A 414 3.93 25.43 13.92
CA TRP A 414 4.40 24.05 13.88
C TRP A 414 5.43 23.72 14.96
N ASN A 415 5.23 22.57 15.62
CA ASN A 415 6.10 22.03 16.65
C ASN A 415 6.68 20.68 16.22
N THR A 416 7.82 20.70 15.55
CA THR A 416 8.42 19.50 14.98
C THR A 416 9.28 18.69 15.96
N LYS A 417 9.21 18.95 17.28
CA LYS A 417 10.12 18.35 18.28
C LYS A 417 10.13 16.82 18.26
N ASN A 418 9.03 16.19 17.87
CA ASN A 418 8.86 14.74 17.85
C ASN A 418 9.11 14.12 16.47
N VAL A 419 9.32 14.93 15.43
CA VAL A 419 9.55 14.46 14.06
C VAL A 419 10.88 13.70 13.98
N ARG A 420 10.81 12.50 13.40
CA ARG A 420 11.97 11.61 13.18
C ARG A 420 12.35 11.50 11.71
N TRP A 421 11.36 11.54 10.83
CA TRP A 421 11.52 11.40 9.38
C TRP A 421 10.84 12.55 8.64
N MET A 422 11.62 13.26 7.82
CA MET A 422 11.14 14.31 6.92
C MET A 422 11.88 14.27 5.57
N ASN A 423 12.35 13.08 5.18
CA ASN A 423 12.95 12.89 3.87
C ASN A 423 11.93 13.15 2.76
N SER A 424 12.41 13.74 1.67
CA SER A 424 11.63 14.16 0.50
C SER A 424 10.49 15.15 0.78
N MET A 425 10.43 15.81 1.94
CA MET A 425 9.30 16.64 2.37
C MET A 425 8.84 17.67 1.32
N PHE A 426 9.77 18.31 0.61
CA PHE A 426 9.54 19.31 -0.45
C PHE A 426 10.12 18.87 -1.80
N ASN A 427 10.32 17.56 -2.00
CA ASN A 427 10.91 17.03 -3.23
C ASN A 427 10.03 17.32 -4.44
N GLY A 428 10.50 18.11 -5.40
CA GLY A 428 9.76 18.48 -6.61
C GLY A 428 8.76 19.62 -6.40
N ALA A 429 8.79 20.32 -5.27
CA ALA A 429 8.04 21.56 -5.04
C ALA A 429 8.64 22.71 -5.87
N SER A 430 8.51 22.63 -7.20
CA SER A 430 9.31 23.42 -8.14
C SER A 430 9.01 24.92 -8.14
N SER A 431 7.82 25.32 -7.68
CA SER A 431 7.40 26.73 -7.61
C SER A 431 7.68 27.38 -6.25
N LEU A 432 8.11 26.60 -5.24
CA LEU A 432 8.37 27.12 -3.90
C LEU A 432 9.59 28.04 -3.93
N LYS A 433 9.38 29.33 -3.66
CA LYS A 433 10.42 30.36 -3.79
C LYS A 433 11.15 30.65 -2.48
N ASP A 434 10.40 30.73 -1.39
CA ASP A 434 10.88 31.03 -0.04
C ASP A 434 10.09 30.23 0.98
N ILE A 435 10.74 29.84 2.08
CA ILE A 435 10.14 29.08 3.16
C ILE A 435 10.91 29.33 4.46
N ASP A 436 10.23 29.82 5.49
CA ASP A 436 10.82 29.98 6.81
C ASP A 436 10.71 28.66 7.59
N LEU A 437 11.86 28.06 7.89
CA LEU A 437 11.98 26.82 8.66
C LEU A 437 12.80 26.99 9.93
N ARG A 438 13.08 28.23 10.35
CA ARG A 438 13.96 28.51 11.49
C ARG A 438 13.35 28.08 12.83
N HIS A 439 12.03 28.00 12.91
CA HIS A 439 11.30 27.52 14.09
C HIS A 439 11.28 25.99 14.23
N PHE A 440 11.71 25.24 13.22
CA PHE A 440 11.71 23.78 13.28
C PHE A 440 12.70 23.27 14.33
N ASN A 441 12.20 22.43 15.24
CA ASN A 441 13.02 21.64 16.15
C ASN A 441 13.37 20.30 15.49
N THR A 442 14.62 20.13 15.09
CA THR A 442 15.11 18.93 14.40
C THR A 442 15.88 17.96 15.30
N THR A 443 15.86 18.15 16.62
CA THR A 443 16.69 17.38 17.58
C THR A 443 16.54 15.87 17.48
N ASN A 444 15.37 15.40 17.04
CA ASN A 444 15.05 13.97 16.87
C ASN A 444 15.08 13.49 15.42
N VAL A 445 15.32 14.37 14.45
CA VAL A 445 15.31 14.01 13.02
C VAL A 445 16.54 13.18 12.67
N THR A 446 16.32 12.07 11.98
CA THR A 446 17.37 11.12 11.59
C THR A 446 17.62 11.05 10.08
N ASP A 447 16.66 11.47 9.26
CA ASP A 447 16.71 11.38 7.79
C ASP A 447 16.17 12.64 7.10
N MET A 448 17.00 13.22 6.23
CA MET A 448 16.72 14.38 5.39
C MET A 448 17.03 14.11 3.90
N LEU A 449 17.10 12.83 3.50
CA LEU A 449 17.29 12.40 2.10
C LEU A 449 16.32 13.17 1.18
N ARG A 450 16.83 13.78 0.10
CA ARG A 450 16.05 14.47 -0.94
C ARG A 450 15.08 15.56 -0.46
N MET A 451 15.24 16.09 0.76
CA MET A 451 14.22 16.95 1.40
C MET A 451 13.74 18.12 0.52
N PHE A 452 14.63 18.75 -0.25
CA PHE A 452 14.33 19.86 -1.17
C PHE A 452 14.69 19.53 -2.62
N LYS A 453 14.93 18.25 -2.96
CA LYS A 453 15.38 17.88 -4.31
C LYS A 453 14.40 18.44 -5.36
N GLY A 454 14.87 19.15 -6.38
CA GLY A 454 14.01 19.67 -7.44
C GLY A 454 13.12 20.85 -7.03
N ALA A 455 13.35 21.50 -5.89
CA ALA A 455 12.71 22.77 -5.53
C ALA A 455 13.31 23.92 -6.36
N LYS A 456 13.02 23.92 -7.67
CA LYS A 456 13.73 24.72 -8.68
C LYS A 456 13.66 26.24 -8.46
N SER A 457 12.59 26.76 -7.87
CA SER A 457 12.40 28.20 -7.63
C SER A 457 12.99 28.70 -6.33
N LEU A 458 13.46 27.80 -5.45
CA LEU A 458 13.97 28.16 -4.14
C LEU A 458 15.26 28.96 -4.29
N GLU A 459 15.30 30.18 -3.72
CA GLU A 459 16.45 31.08 -3.90
C GLU A 459 17.44 31.03 -2.73
N GLN A 460 16.92 30.97 -1.50
CA GLN A 460 17.72 30.97 -0.28
C GLN A 460 17.08 30.07 0.78
N LEU A 461 17.90 29.50 1.66
CA LEU A 461 17.43 28.78 2.83
C LEU A 461 18.27 29.10 4.05
N ASP A 462 17.60 29.46 5.14
CA ASP A 462 18.22 29.63 6.44
C ASP A 462 17.85 28.47 7.38
N LEU A 463 18.80 27.55 7.58
CA LEU A 463 18.64 26.36 8.43
C LEU A 463 19.61 26.40 9.63
N HIS A 464 20.10 27.58 10.02
CA HIS A 464 21.13 27.70 11.06
C HIS A 464 20.65 27.28 12.45
N THR A 465 19.35 27.24 12.70
CA THR A 465 18.77 26.87 14.01
C THR A 465 18.65 25.37 14.21
N TRP A 466 18.79 24.56 13.15
CA TRP A 466 18.55 23.13 13.20
C TRP A 466 19.61 22.39 14.02
N ASP A 467 19.15 21.58 14.98
CA ASP A 467 19.99 20.60 15.66
C ASP A 467 20.00 19.30 14.88
N THR A 468 21.10 19.03 14.19
CA THR A 468 21.23 17.88 13.29
C THR A 468 22.02 16.72 13.88
N ARG A 469 22.22 16.69 15.21
CA ARG A 469 23.06 15.67 15.87
C ARG A 469 22.63 14.22 15.63
N GLN A 470 21.36 14.00 15.36
CA GLN A 470 20.79 12.68 15.11
C GLN A 470 20.71 12.32 13.62
N VAL A 471 20.95 13.27 12.71
CA VAL A 471 20.84 13.07 11.26
C VAL A 471 21.92 12.11 10.77
N THR A 472 21.47 11.08 10.04
CA THR A 472 22.32 10.02 9.48
C THR A 472 22.47 10.11 7.96
N ARG A 473 21.43 10.63 7.27
CA ARG A 473 21.34 10.75 5.81
C ARG A 473 20.84 12.13 5.39
N ALA A 474 21.51 12.73 4.42
CA ALA A 474 21.15 13.98 3.74
C ALA A 474 21.56 13.93 2.25
N SER A 475 21.61 12.74 1.66
CA SER A 475 21.92 12.58 0.24
C SER A 475 20.88 13.27 -0.63
N GLN A 476 21.35 13.90 -1.71
CA GLN A 476 20.52 14.58 -2.70
C GLN A 476 19.58 15.65 -2.11
N MET A 477 19.85 16.15 -0.89
CA MET A 477 18.93 17.01 -0.14
C MET A 477 18.53 18.27 -0.92
N PHE A 478 19.47 18.90 -1.61
CA PHE A 478 19.25 20.10 -2.42
C PHE A 478 19.45 19.84 -3.91
N MET A 479 19.64 18.59 -4.34
CA MET A 479 19.90 18.27 -5.74
C MET A 479 18.84 18.88 -6.69
N ASP A 480 19.27 19.38 -7.85
CA ASP A 480 18.40 19.99 -8.87
C ASP A 480 17.63 21.24 -8.38
N CYS A 481 18.16 22.01 -7.41
CA CYS A 481 17.62 23.31 -7.02
C CYS A 481 18.22 24.42 -7.88
N ASP A 482 17.70 24.58 -9.11
CA ASP A 482 18.27 25.43 -10.15
C ASP A 482 18.50 26.90 -9.73
N ASN A 483 17.59 27.48 -8.93
CA ASN A 483 17.68 28.87 -8.48
C ASN A 483 18.32 29.07 -7.11
N LEU A 484 18.70 28.00 -6.41
CA LEU A 484 19.25 28.12 -5.06
C LEU A 484 20.59 28.83 -5.11
N VAL A 485 20.68 29.99 -4.46
CA VAL A 485 21.87 30.84 -4.42
C VAL A 485 22.65 30.64 -3.13
N PHE A 486 21.94 30.49 -2.00
CA PHE A 486 22.58 30.45 -0.69
C PHE A 486 21.89 29.51 0.29
N VAL A 487 22.69 28.77 1.06
CA VAL A 487 22.21 27.93 2.17
C VAL A 487 23.02 28.22 3.44
N ASP A 488 22.33 28.62 4.51
CA ASP A 488 22.93 28.78 5.84
C ASP A 488 22.81 27.49 6.64
N LEU A 489 23.94 26.82 6.89
CA LEU A 489 24.03 25.59 7.67
C LEU A 489 24.88 25.79 8.93
N ARG A 490 25.09 27.03 9.38
CA ARG A 490 26.07 27.34 10.44
C ARG A 490 25.85 26.55 11.72
N GLY A 491 24.62 26.34 12.17
CA GLY A 491 24.34 25.63 13.43
C GLY A 491 24.42 24.11 13.37
N TRP A 492 24.63 23.52 12.19
CA TRP A 492 24.56 22.07 12.01
C TRP A 492 25.73 21.33 12.69
N ARG A 493 25.41 20.16 13.26
CA ARG A 493 26.36 19.24 13.90
C ARG A 493 25.99 17.81 13.51
N LEU A 494 26.85 17.13 12.76
CA LEU A 494 26.52 15.84 12.13
C LEU A 494 27.43 14.68 12.57
N PRO A 495 27.46 14.32 13.87
CA PRO A 495 28.34 13.26 14.38
C PRO A 495 27.95 11.86 13.91
N LYS A 496 26.70 11.65 13.50
CA LYS A 496 26.14 10.36 13.05
C LYS A 496 25.97 10.23 11.54
N MET A 497 26.20 11.28 10.78
CA MET A 497 25.95 11.27 9.35
C MET A 497 26.98 10.44 8.60
N TYR A 498 26.50 9.51 7.77
CA TYR A 498 27.35 8.68 6.92
C TYR A 498 27.06 8.87 5.43
N ASP A 499 25.89 9.40 5.06
CA ASP A 499 25.51 9.64 3.67
C ASP A 499 25.06 11.08 3.40
N SER A 500 25.78 11.74 2.52
CA SER A 500 25.48 13.07 1.98
C SER A 500 25.81 13.11 0.48
N THR A 501 25.64 11.96 -0.18
CA THR A 501 25.95 11.79 -1.59
C THR A 501 25.14 12.76 -2.43
N GLU A 502 25.81 13.51 -3.31
CA GLU A 502 25.19 14.42 -4.28
C GLU A 502 24.27 15.49 -3.65
N MET A 503 24.58 15.90 -2.41
CA MET A 503 23.74 16.84 -1.65
C MET A 503 23.40 18.14 -2.40
N PHE A 504 24.35 18.65 -3.21
CA PHE A 504 24.22 19.89 -3.99
C PHE A 504 24.42 19.69 -5.50
N ALA A 505 24.11 18.48 -5.99
CA ALA A 505 24.31 18.15 -7.40
C ALA A 505 23.35 18.93 -8.29
N ASN A 506 23.85 19.40 -9.43
CA ASN A 506 23.12 20.17 -10.44
C ASN A 506 22.56 21.54 -10.02
N ASP A 507 22.89 22.08 -8.84
CA ASP A 507 22.40 23.40 -8.39
C ASP A 507 23.08 24.55 -9.14
N GLN A 508 22.49 25.00 -10.24
CA GLN A 508 23.19 25.83 -11.23
C GLN A 508 23.58 27.22 -10.74
N LYS A 509 22.86 27.79 -9.76
CA LYS A 509 23.09 29.13 -9.21
C LYS A 509 23.69 29.14 -7.82
N LEU A 510 24.01 27.98 -7.24
CA LEU A 510 24.51 27.88 -5.88
C LEU A 510 25.83 28.62 -5.74
N ALA A 511 25.77 29.77 -5.08
CA ALA A 511 26.85 30.70 -4.93
C ALA A 511 27.61 30.46 -3.62
N GLY A 512 26.89 30.14 -2.54
CA GLY A 512 27.50 29.99 -1.22
C GLY A 512 26.79 29.03 -0.28
N VAL A 513 27.59 28.33 0.53
CA VAL A 513 27.14 27.53 1.68
C VAL A 513 27.92 27.96 2.91
N ASP A 514 27.23 28.36 3.98
CA ASP A 514 27.87 28.73 5.24
C ASP A 514 27.99 27.54 6.19
N LEU A 515 29.24 27.13 6.46
CA LEU A 515 29.62 26.05 7.38
C LEU A 515 30.47 26.58 8.55
N SER A 516 30.35 27.87 8.90
CA SER A 516 31.24 28.53 9.87
C SER A 516 31.26 27.87 11.25
N HIS A 517 30.13 27.38 11.76
CA HIS A 517 30.09 26.67 13.06
C HIS A 517 29.92 25.15 12.93
N PHE A 518 30.13 24.66 11.72
CA PHE A 518 29.95 23.27 11.39
C PHE A 518 31.06 22.40 12.02
N ASN A 519 30.68 21.45 12.88
CA ASN A 519 31.63 20.50 13.45
C ASN A 519 31.79 19.29 12.52
N ILE A 520 32.85 19.29 11.70
CA ILE A 520 33.14 18.31 10.64
C ILE A 520 33.52 16.90 11.18
N HIS A 521 33.40 16.65 12.48
CA HIS A 521 33.58 15.31 13.04
C HIS A 521 32.52 14.32 12.49
N ASN A 522 32.97 13.39 11.63
CA ASN A 522 32.24 12.28 10.98
C ASN A 522 31.39 12.63 9.75
N SER A 523 31.23 13.89 9.39
CA SER A 523 30.36 14.31 8.29
C SER A 523 31.01 14.17 6.90
N GLN A 524 30.27 13.59 5.93
CA GLN A 524 30.70 13.40 4.53
C GLN A 524 30.25 14.53 3.57
N ILE A 525 29.69 15.65 4.06
CA ILE A 525 29.00 16.67 3.22
C ILE A 525 29.75 16.94 1.92
N LEU A 526 31.03 17.29 2.02
CA LEU A 526 31.82 17.74 0.89
C LEU A 526 32.38 16.60 0.02
N LYS A 527 32.20 15.32 0.41
CA LYS A 527 32.88 14.17 -0.23
C LYS A 527 32.37 13.97 -1.64
N ASN A 528 31.05 14.05 -1.75
CA ASN A 528 30.25 13.80 -2.94
C ASN A 528 29.25 14.96 -3.20
N ALA A 529 29.41 16.12 -2.54
CA ALA A 529 28.50 17.28 -2.69
C ALA A 529 28.33 17.77 -4.13
N GLY A 530 29.27 17.46 -5.04
CA GLY A 530 28.95 17.22 -6.44
C GLY A 530 28.34 18.37 -7.25
N ASN A 531 28.64 19.64 -6.96
CA ASN A 531 28.27 20.72 -7.89
C ASN A 531 29.36 20.93 -8.95
N SER A 532 29.04 20.70 -10.22
CA SER A 532 29.99 20.81 -11.35
C SER A 532 30.52 22.23 -11.57
N LYS A 533 29.80 23.27 -11.15
CA LYS A 533 30.21 24.68 -11.23
C LYS A 533 31.01 25.16 -10.01
N GLY A 534 31.07 24.35 -8.95
CA GLY A 534 31.63 24.75 -7.67
C GLY A 534 30.84 25.84 -6.97
N PHE A 535 31.20 26.16 -5.72
CA PHE A 535 30.54 27.19 -4.91
C PHE A 535 31.48 27.65 -3.79
N VAL A 536 31.03 28.66 -3.06
CA VAL A 536 31.80 29.30 -2.00
C VAL A 536 31.44 28.63 -0.69
N VAL A 537 32.45 28.26 0.10
CA VAL A 537 32.27 27.64 1.40
C VAL A 537 32.96 28.48 2.45
N LYS A 538 32.17 28.96 3.42
CA LYS A 538 32.72 29.59 4.62
C LYS A 538 32.97 28.51 5.67
N LEU A 539 34.23 28.31 6.05
CA LEU A 539 34.61 27.36 7.09
C LEU A 539 34.99 28.11 8.37
N GLY A 540 34.73 27.53 9.54
CA GLY A 540 35.23 28.07 10.82
C GLY A 540 36.07 27.07 11.61
N HIS A 541 36.30 27.34 12.90
CA HIS A 541 37.39 26.78 13.73
C HIS A 541 37.35 25.27 14.06
N TYR A 542 36.71 24.41 13.30
CA TYR A 542 36.44 23.02 13.69
C TYR A 542 37.38 22.00 13.01
N ARG A 543 37.67 20.88 13.70
CA ARG A 543 38.57 19.84 13.18
C ARG A 543 37.94 19.10 11.99
N ILE A 544 38.70 18.90 10.91
CA ILE A 544 38.29 18.16 9.71
C ILE A 544 38.96 16.77 9.70
N ARG A 545 38.25 15.67 10.04
CA ARG A 545 38.86 14.31 10.04
C ARG A 545 39.35 13.89 8.64
N LYS A 546 40.35 13.01 8.55
CA LYS A 546 40.80 12.41 7.27
C LYS A 546 39.65 11.75 6.47
N SER A 547 38.62 11.25 7.16
CA SER A 547 37.41 10.65 6.59
C SER A 547 36.31 11.65 6.21
N SER A 548 36.42 12.93 6.57
CA SER A 548 35.36 13.94 6.38
C SER A 548 35.30 14.56 4.98
N GLY A 549 36.00 13.92 4.04
CA GLY A 549 35.78 14.09 2.61
C GLY A 549 35.66 15.54 2.16
N VAL A 550 36.63 16.42 2.47
CA VAL A 550 36.84 17.58 1.59
C VAL A 550 37.15 16.98 0.21
N GLY A 551 36.14 16.91 -0.67
CA GLY A 551 35.93 15.74 -1.54
C GLY A 551 36.96 15.48 -2.62
N GLN A 552 36.89 14.26 -3.18
CA GLN A 552 37.56 13.88 -4.43
C GLN A 552 37.00 14.68 -5.64
N GLY A 553 35.83 15.32 -5.49
CA GLY A 553 35.16 16.09 -6.54
C GLY A 553 35.63 17.54 -6.72
N PHE A 554 36.37 18.14 -5.77
CA PHE A 554 36.86 19.53 -5.90
C PHE A 554 38.31 19.56 -6.38
N LYS A 555 38.57 20.19 -7.54
CA LYS A 555 39.92 20.33 -8.13
C LYS A 555 40.67 21.57 -7.65
N HIS A 556 39.95 22.61 -7.24
CA HIS A 556 40.54 23.89 -6.84
C HIS A 556 39.92 24.38 -5.55
N ILE A 557 40.75 24.65 -4.54
CA ILE A 557 40.37 25.24 -3.26
C ILE A 557 41.28 26.45 -3.02
N GLN A 558 40.69 27.63 -2.90
CA GLN A 558 41.45 28.87 -2.71
C GLN A 558 40.81 29.75 -1.64
N ALA A 559 41.58 30.16 -0.63
CA ALA A 559 41.14 31.15 0.33
C ALA A 559 40.90 32.49 -0.35
N VAL A 560 39.86 33.20 0.08
CA VAL A 560 39.56 34.55 -0.39
C VAL A 560 40.62 35.54 0.12
N GLY A 561 40.99 35.46 1.41
CA GLY A 561 41.98 36.34 2.03
C GLY A 561 41.58 37.82 1.91
N LYS A 562 42.50 38.67 1.40
CA LYS A 562 42.21 40.08 1.01
C LYS A 562 41.54 40.24 -0.36
N GLY A 563 41.21 39.14 -1.05
CA GLY A 563 40.56 39.13 -2.37
C GLY A 563 39.03 39.18 -2.27
N THR A 564 38.35 39.01 -3.41
CA THR A 564 36.89 38.85 -3.44
C THR A 564 36.52 37.40 -3.71
N ILE A 565 35.26 37.05 -3.51
CA ILE A 565 34.74 35.71 -3.79
C ILE A 565 34.87 35.34 -5.27
N THR A 566 34.64 36.30 -6.19
CA THR A 566 34.81 36.10 -7.64
C THR A 566 36.28 36.10 -8.07
N LYS A 567 37.16 36.77 -7.31
CA LYS A 567 38.60 36.90 -7.58
C LYS A 567 39.40 36.65 -6.29
N PRO A 568 39.45 35.38 -5.83
CA PRO A 568 40.18 35.05 -4.60
C PRO A 568 41.68 35.31 -4.81
N LYS A 569 42.27 36.07 -3.90
CA LYS A 569 43.71 36.42 -3.90
C LYS A 569 44.48 35.73 -2.77
N GLY A 570 43.77 34.99 -1.91
CA GLY A 570 44.39 34.23 -0.83
C GLY A 570 45.04 32.93 -1.30
N LYS A 571 45.57 32.20 -0.31
CA LYS A 571 46.37 30.99 -0.51
C LYS A 571 45.55 29.88 -1.16
N LYS A 572 46.18 29.14 -2.08
CA LYS A 572 45.63 27.91 -2.68
C LYS A 572 45.98 26.70 -1.83
N TYR A 573 45.06 25.75 -1.76
CA TYR A 573 45.22 24.52 -0.99
C TYR A 573 44.87 23.30 -1.86
N THR A 574 45.64 22.24 -1.74
CA THR A 574 45.17 20.89 -2.09
C THR A 574 44.24 20.38 -0.99
N VAL A 575 43.42 19.37 -1.30
CA VAL A 575 42.59 18.66 -0.29
C VAL A 575 43.44 18.24 0.92
N LYS A 576 44.60 17.61 0.67
CA LYS A 576 45.53 17.16 1.72
C LYS A 576 46.06 18.31 2.57
N GLN A 577 46.36 19.47 1.95
CA GLN A 577 46.83 20.66 2.68
C GLN A 577 45.74 21.27 3.56
N LEU A 578 44.51 21.37 3.05
CA LEU A 578 43.37 21.87 3.83
C LEU A 578 43.10 20.95 5.03
N LEU A 579 43.05 19.63 4.80
CA LEU A 579 42.89 18.64 5.87
C LEU A 579 43.97 18.76 6.95
N LYS A 580 45.23 18.97 6.57
CA LYS A 580 46.32 19.12 7.53
C LYS A 580 46.16 20.36 8.42
N LEU A 581 45.73 21.49 7.86
CA LEU A 581 45.54 22.75 8.59
C LEU A 581 44.49 22.62 9.69
N TYR A 582 43.34 22.04 9.37
CA TYR A 582 42.24 21.90 10.31
C TYR A 582 42.42 20.74 11.30
N ASN A 583 43.28 19.75 11.01
CA ASN A 583 43.61 18.66 11.94
C ASN A 583 44.62 19.07 13.03
N HIS A 584 45.42 20.12 12.83
CA HIS A 584 46.55 20.43 13.72
C HIS A 584 46.13 21.18 15.01
N SER A 585 45.03 21.94 14.99
CA SER A 585 44.28 22.43 16.18
C SER A 585 43.13 23.33 15.70
N ALA A 586 41.92 23.10 16.22
CA ALA A 586 40.74 23.95 16.01
C ALA A 586 41.04 25.45 16.22
N LYS A 587 41.78 25.77 17.29
CA LYS A 587 42.17 27.14 17.66
C LYS A 587 43.19 27.79 16.71
N LYS A 588 43.89 27.01 15.88
CA LYS A 588 44.90 27.49 14.92
C LYS A 588 44.40 27.53 13.47
N SER A 589 43.14 27.16 13.22
CA SER A 589 42.57 27.16 11.86
C SER A 589 42.22 28.58 11.41
N PRO A 590 42.44 28.97 10.14
CA PRO A 590 42.12 30.30 9.63
C PRO A 590 40.60 30.56 9.63
N LYS A 591 40.17 31.77 9.98
CA LYS A 591 38.80 32.26 9.72
C LYS A 591 38.71 32.78 8.29
N GLU A 592 38.83 31.90 7.31
CA GLU A 592 38.83 32.28 5.89
C GLU A 592 37.60 31.72 5.17
N THR A 593 37.08 32.51 4.24
CA THR A 593 36.14 32.00 3.23
C THR A 593 36.94 31.36 2.10
N TYR A 594 36.48 30.23 1.59
CA TYR A 594 37.13 29.50 0.51
C TYR A 594 36.22 29.42 -0.71
N VAL A 595 36.82 29.54 -1.90
CA VAL A 595 36.17 29.22 -3.16
C VAL A 595 36.57 27.80 -3.55
N MET A 596 35.60 26.90 -3.73
CA MET A 596 35.85 25.47 -4.01
C MET A 596 35.14 25.03 -5.29
N TYR A 597 35.86 24.46 -6.26
CA TYR A 597 35.27 24.12 -7.56
C TYR A 597 35.95 23.00 -8.35
N ASN A 598 35.21 22.39 -9.28
CA ASN A 598 35.66 21.27 -10.13
C ASN A 598 36.06 21.72 -11.55
N GLY A 599 37.05 22.61 -11.65
CA GLY A 599 37.65 23.04 -12.93
C GLY A 599 37.10 24.35 -13.52
N LYS A 600 35.83 24.69 -13.29
CA LYS A 600 35.26 26.02 -13.62
C LYS A 600 34.94 26.79 -12.34
N LYS A 601 35.34 28.06 -12.25
CA LYS A 601 35.03 28.90 -11.09
C LYS A 601 33.51 29.10 -10.96
N PRO A 602 32.97 29.20 -9.74
CA PRO A 602 31.55 29.50 -9.54
C PRO A 602 31.20 30.84 -10.17
N GLN A 603 30.03 30.91 -10.79
CA GLN A 603 29.41 32.16 -11.21
C GLN A 603 28.49 32.60 -10.08
N LEU A 604 28.71 33.80 -9.55
CA LEU A 604 27.85 34.38 -8.51
C LEU A 604 26.77 35.22 -9.20
N PRO A 605 25.51 35.18 -8.72
CA PRO A 605 24.48 36.12 -9.16
C PRO A 605 24.93 37.57 -8.97
N GLU A 606 24.48 38.44 -9.88
CA GLU A 606 24.75 39.88 -9.79
C GLU A 606 24.21 40.44 -8.47
N GLY A 607 25.01 41.25 -7.78
CA GLY A 607 24.65 41.81 -6.47
C GLY A 607 24.84 40.88 -5.27
N PHE A 608 25.18 39.60 -5.45
CA PHE A 608 25.44 38.68 -4.33
C PHE A 608 26.63 39.16 -3.48
N LYS A 609 26.37 39.52 -2.22
CA LYS A 609 27.37 39.90 -1.22
C LYS A 609 27.28 38.95 -0.04
N LEU A 610 28.28 38.09 0.13
CA LEU A 610 28.47 37.35 1.38
C LEU A 610 29.09 38.32 2.40
N LYS A 611 28.35 38.66 3.46
CA LYS A 611 28.87 39.50 4.56
C LYS A 611 29.81 38.72 5.49
#